data_AF-A0A7G9YJK9-F1
#
_entry.id   AF-A0A7G9YJK9-F1
#
_cell.length_a   1.000
_cell.length_b   1.000
_cell.length_c   1.000
_cell.angle_alpha   90.00
_cell.angle_beta   90.00
_cell.angle_gamma   90.00
#
_symmetry.space_group_name_H-M   'P 1'
#
loop_
_entity.id
_entity.type
_entity.pdbx_description
1 polymer ?
#
loop_
_entity_poly.entity_id
_entity_poly.type
_entity_poly.pdbx_seq_one_letter_code
_entity_poly.pdbx_strand_id
1 'polypeptide(L)'
;PFLLTKTRRGNICVNAGIDGSNVDGDNDHIILLPNDPDKSAKNMRADILSITGKKVSVVITDTNGRAFRDGQIGVAIGVSGIGPTRDWRGTCDLFGNVLEVANEAIVDELASVANLLFGEGCDGTPVVVISGLDFYAESDGIGSLYFPESDDVIRRTLLKVKD
;
A
#
# COMPACT_ATOMS: atom_id res chain seq x y z
N PRO A 1 13.26 19.92 5.62
CA PRO A 1 13.86 18.88 4.73
C PRO A 1 13.35 17.51 5.18
N PHE A 2 13.03 16.60 4.27
CA PHE A 2 12.56 15.24 4.59
C PHE A 2 13.55 14.20 4.06
N LEU A 3 13.54 13.00 4.65
CA LEU A 3 14.40 11.89 4.24
C LEU A 3 13.60 10.90 3.40
N LEU A 4 13.73 10.96 2.08
CA LEU A 4 13.12 9.98 1.17
C LEU A 4 14.05 8.79 0.97
N THR A 5 13.57 7.58 1.26
CA THR A 5 14.38 6.36 1.20
C THR A 5 13.59 5.20 0.59
N LYS A 6 14.33 4.20 0.10
CA LYS A 6 13.75 2.91 -0.26
C LYS A 6 13.84 1.98 0.94
N THR A 7 12.71 1.47 1.40
CA THR A 7 12.64 0.46 2.46
C THR A 7 13.19 -0.89 1.97
N ARG A 8 13.52 -1.79 2.91
CA ARG A 8 13.98 -3.15 2.57
C ARG A 8 12.96 -3.96 1.77
N ARG A 9 11.66 -3.64 1.90
CA ARG A 9 10.55 -4.33 1.23
C ARG A 9 10.08 -3.67 -0.06
N GLY A 10 10.67 -2.54 -0.45
CA GLY A 10 10.48 -1.95 -1.78
C GLY A 10 9.80 -0.58 -1.77
N ASN A 11 8.97 -0.27 -0.77
CA ASN A 11 8.30 1.03 -0.68
C ASN A 11 9.33 2.17 -0.68
N ILE A 12 9.11 3.20 -1.50
CA ILE A 12 9.91 4.43 -1.50
C ILE A 12 9.10 5.48 -0.75
N CYS A 13 9.50 5.75 0.49
CA CYS A 13 8.72 6.55 1.41
C CYS A 13 9.61 7.45 2.28
N VAL A 14 8.97 8.39 2.96
CA VAL A 14 9.65 9.27 3.91
C VAL A 14 10.01 8.48 5.18
N ASN A 15 11.18 8.74 5.74
CA ASN A 15 11.69 8.14 6.99
C ASN A 15 11.72 6.60 6.99
N ALA A 16 11.74 5.96 5.82
CA ALA A 16 11.60 4.50 5.68
C ALA A 16 10.32 3.92 6.34
N GLY A 17 9.26 4.73 6.46
CA GLY A 17 8.00 4.37 7.13
C GLY A 17 8.15 4.25 8.65
N ILE A 18 9.23 4.80 9.22
CA ILE A 18 9.37 4.91 10.66
C ILE A 18 8.53 6.09 11.14
N ASP A 19 7.68 5.83 12.14
CA ASP A 19 6.78 6.80 12.72
C ASP A 19 7.10 7.01 14.22
N GLY A 20 6.94 8.24 14.69
CA GLY A 20 7.06 8.61 16.11
C GLY A 20 5.73 9.08 16.71
N SER A 21 4.66 9.08 15.93
CA SER A 21 3.31 9.42 16.36
C SER A 21 2.57 8.18 16.88
N ASN A 22 1.50 8.41 17.66
CA ASN A 22 0.63 7.37 18.21
C ASN A 22 1.37 6.24 18.97
N VAL A 23 2.52 6.57 19.56
CA VAL A 23 3.33 5.69 20.43
C VAL A 23 3.59 6.38 21.76
N ASP A 24 3.48 5.61 22.85
CA ASP A 24 3.78 6.11 24.20
C ASP A 24 5.29 6.29 24.40
N GLY A 25 5.70 7.20 25.30
CA GLY A 25 7.11 7.38 25.67
C GLY A 25 7.75 8.71 25.23
N ASP A 26 7.03 9.83 25.25
CA ASP A 26 7.56 11.21 25.15
C ASP A 26 8.64 11.45 24.06
N ASN A 27 8.49 10.81 22.90
CA ASN A 27 9.40 10.84 21.73
C ASN A 27 10.69 9.99 21.85
N ASP A 28 10.82 9.15 22.87
CA ASP A 28 11.92 8.18 22.99
C ASP A 28 11.64 6.86 22.25
N HIS A 29 10.37 6.62 21.87
CA HIS A 29 9.95 5.45 21.12
C HIS A 29 9.59 5.77 19.68
N ILE A 30 9.80 4.77 18.83
CA ILE A 30 9.46 4.79 17.41
C ILE A 30 8.77 3.49 17.03
N ILE A 31 7.89 3.57 16.04
CA ILE A 31 7.27 2.44 15.38
C ILE A 31 8.04 2.13 14.10
N LEU A 32 8.46 0.88 13.96
CA LEU A 32 9.02 0.38 12.72
C LEU A 32 7.90 -0.28 11.90
N LEU A 33 8.00 -0.20 10.57
CA LEU A 33 7.17 -1.03 9.71
C LEU A 33 7.31 -2.52 10.05
N PRO A 34 6.26 -3.34 9.81
CA PRO A 34 6.38 -4.79 9.93
C PRO A 34 7.55 -5.31 9.09
N ASN A 35 8.31 -6.28 9.61
CA ASN A 35 9.43 -6.88 8.89
C ASN A 35 9.01 -7.47 7.53
N ASP A 36 7.80 -8.04 7.48
CA ASP A 36 7.17 -8.55 6.26
C ASP A 36 5.65 -8.28 6.32
N PRO A 37 5.18 -7.14 5.77
CA PRO A 37 3.76 -6.78 5.79
C PRO A 37 2.88 -7.78 5.04
N ASP A 38 3.36 -8.36 3.93
CA ASP A 38 2.62 -9.39 3.19
C ASP A 38 2.40 -10.65 4.04
N LYS A 39 3.42 -11.07 4.79
CA LYS A 39 3.29 -12.18 5.74
C LYS A 39 2.32 -11.85 6.87
N SER A 40 2.36 -10.63 7.40
CA SER A 40 1.38 -10.17 8.40
C SER A 40 -0.05 -10.25 7.85
N ALA A 41 -0.28 -9.75 6.63
CA ALA A 41 -1.58 -9.80 5.96
C ALA A 41 -2.06 -11.24 5.75
N LYS A 42 -1.16 -12.13 5.34
CA LYS A 42 -1.44 -13.55 5.14
C LYS A 42 -1.84 -14.26 6.44
N ASN A 43 -1.14 -13.97 7.53
CA ASN A 43 -1.48 -14.54 8.84
C ASN A 43 -2.86 -14.05 9.29
N MET A 44 -3.14 -12.74 9.21
CA MET A 44 -4.45 -12.19 9.55
C MET A 44 -5.58 -12.81 8.72
N ARG A 45 -5.38 -12.99 7.41
CA ARG A 45 -6.33 -13.65 6.52
C ARG A 45 -6.61 -15.10 6.94
N ALA A 46 -5.56 -15.85 7.28
CA ALA A 46 -5.69 -17.23 7.75
C ALA A 46 -6.43 -17.31 9.09
N ASP A 47 -6.14 -16.40 10.02
CA ASP A 47 -6.83 -16.32 11.32
C ASP A 47 -8.31 -15.97 11.15
N ILE A 48 -8.64 -15.00 10.29
CA ILE A 48 -10.03 -14.64 9.98
C ILE A 48 -10.76 -15.85 9.39
N LEU A 49 -10.14 -16.59 8.47
CA LEU A 49 -10.73 -17.80 7.91
C LEU A 49 -10.97 -18.86 8.99
N SER A 50 -10.00 -19.09 9.88
CA SER A 50 -10.11 -20.06 10.97
C SER A 50 -11.24 -19.72 11.94
N ILE A 51 -11.36 -18.45 12.31
CA ILE A 51 -12.34 -17.98 13.30
C ILE A 51 -13.75 -17.90 12.72
N THR A 52 -13.88 -17.45 11.46
CA THR A 52 -15.17 -17.06 10.87
C THR A 52 -15.65 -17.98 9.75
N GLY A 53 -14.78 -18.81 9.19
CA GLY A 53 -15.03 -19.57 7.97
C GLY A 53 -15.13 -18.71 6.70
N LYS A 54 -14.84 -17.40 6.76
CA LYS A 54 -14.94 -16.49 5.62
C LYS A 54 -13.60 -16.32 4.93
N LYS A 55 -13.63 -16.39 3.59
CA LYS A 55 -12.52 -16.01 2.73
C LYS A 55 -12.56 -14.50 2.54
N VAL A 56 -11.50 -13.82 2.94
CA VAL A 56 -11.35 -12.37 2.82
C VAL A 56 -10.00 -12.03 2.20
N SER A 57 -9.89 -10.81 1.71
CA SER A 57 -8.62 -10.16 1.36
C SER A 57 -8.19 -9.25 2.51
N VAL A 58 -6.89 -9.11 2.71
CA VAL A 58 -6.31 -8.22 3.73
C VAL A 58 -5.32 -7.29 3.05
N VAL A 59 -5.47 -6.00 3.30
CA VAL A 59 -4.55 -4.93 2.85
C VAL A 59 -4.05 -4.22 4.11
N ILE A 60 -2.73 -4.18 4.28
CA ILE A 60 -2.06 -3.37 5.32
C ILE A 60 -1.66 -2.05 4.68
N THR A 61 -1.95 -0.96 5.37
CA THR A 61 -1.75 0.41 4.86
C THR A 61 -0.77 1.19 5.71
N ASP A 62 -0.19 2.23 5.12
CA ASP A 62 0.64 3.23 5.80
C ASP A 62 0.45 4.61 5.18
N THR A 63 0.56 5.67 5.98
CA THR A 63 0.33 7.04 5.52
C THR A 63 1.57 7.59 4.82
N ASN A 64 1.42 7.97 3.55
CA ASN A 64 2.53 8.44 2.73
C ASN A 64 2.20 9.76 2.03
N GLY A 65 3.22 10.62 1.92
CA GLY A 65 3.18 11.75 0.98
C GLY A 65 3.31 11.28 -0.47
N ARG A 66 3.13 12.18 -1.44
CA ARG A 66 3.28 11.85 -2.86
C ARG A 66 3.79 13.03 -3.69
N ALA A 67 4.42 12.73 -4.81
CA ALA A 67 5.02 13.75 -5.67
C ALA A 67 3.99 14.77 -6.17
N PHE A 68 4.45 16.01 -6.34
CA PHE A 68 3.76 17.11 -7.04
C PHE A 68 2.43 17.62 -6.45
N ARG A 69 1.97 17.13 -5.31
CA ARG A 69 0.85 17.78 -4.60
C ARG A 69 0.97 17.62 -3.10
N ASP A 70 0.47 18.60 -2.38
CA ASP A 70 0.46 18.62 -0.92
C ASP A 70 -0.52 17.58 -0.33
N GLY A 71 -0.29 17.23 0.94
CA GLY A 71 -1.06 16.24 1.71
C GLY A 71 -0.59 14.79 1.59
N GLN A 72 -0.97 13.98 2.58
CA GLN A 72 -0.72 12.55 2.67
C GLN A 72 -1.98 11.74 2.32
N ILE A 73 -1.78 10.47 1.94
CA ILE A 73 -2.83 9.49 1.70
C ILE A 73 -2.40 8.13 2.25
N GLY A 74 -3.35 7.23 2.50
CA GLY A 74 -3.04 5.83 2.75
C GLY A 74 -2.62 5.11 1.48
N VAL A 75 -1.51 4.39 1.54
CA VAL A 75 -1.03 3.49 0.48
C VAL A 75 -0.91 2.07 1.03
N ALA A 76 -1.02 1.07 0.17
CA ALA A 76 -0.80 -0.31 0.58
C ALA A 76 0.69 -0.57 0.80
N ILE A 77 1.02 -1.32 1.85
CA ILE A 77 2.39 -1.78 2.14
C ILE A 77 2.52 -3.30 2.22
N GLY A 78 1.39 -4.02 2.31
CA GLY A 78 1.35 -5.48 2.25
C GLY A 78 -0.04 -6.02 1.97
N VAL A 79 -0.14 -7.13 1.24
CA VAL A 79 -1.43 -7.67 0.80
C VAL A 79 -1.50 -9.20 0.82
N SER A 80 -2.70 -9.74 1.06
CA SER A 80 -3.00 -11.17 0.91
C SER A 80 -4.46 -11.40 0.50
N GLY A 81 -4.69 -12.40 -0.36
CA GLY A 81 -6.02 -12.72 -0.86
C GLY A 81 -6.53 -11.76 -1.95
N ILE A 82 -5.65 -10.96 -2.55
CA ILE A 82 -5.95 -9.95 -3.56
C ILE A 82 -4.72 -9.69 -4.43
N GLY A 83 -4.92 -9.46 -5.73
CA GLY A 83 -3.85 -8.98 -6.61
C GLY A 83 -3.60 -7.49 -6.38
N PRO A 84 -2.34 -6.99 -6.37
CA PRO A 84 -2.09 -5.56 -6.18
C PRO A 84 -2.68 -4.67 -7.27
N THR A 85 -2.78 -5.19 -8.49
CA THR A 85 -3.23 -4.43 -9.65
C THR A 85 -4.28 -5.18 -10.46
N ARG A 86 -5.11 -4.43 -11.19
CA ARG A 86 -6.01 -4.94 -12.23
C ARG A 86 -5.49 -4.49 -13.59
N ASP A 87 -5.11 -5.46 -14.41
CA ASP A 87 -4.60 -5.21 -15.74
C ASP A 87 -5.75 -5.14 -16.75
N TRP A 88 -5.94 -3.97 -17.35
CA TRP A 88 -6.93 -3.72 -18.39
C TRP A 88 -6.31 -3.77 -19.79
N ARG A 89 -5.00 -3.96 -19.92
CA ARG A 89 -4.35 -3.98 -21.23
C ARG A 89 -4.88 -5.16 -22.07
N GLY A 90 -5.15 -4.90 -23.34
CA GLY A 90 -5.77 -5.89 -24.22
C GLY A 90 -7.30 -5.97 -24.12
N THR A 91 -7.92 -5.31 -23.14
CA THR A 91 -9.39 -5.13 -23.10
C THR A 91 -9.81 -3.95 -23.99
N CYS A 92 -11.13 -3.76 -24.16
CA CYS A 92 -11.67 -2.70 -25.02
C CYS A 92 -12.25 -1.54 -24.20
N ASP A 93 -12.08 -0.32 -24.71
CA ASP A 93 -12.82 0.85 -24.25
C ASP A 93 -14.29 0.85 -24.73
N LEU A 94 -15.03 1.91 -24.42
CA LEU A 94 -16.45 2.08 -24.78
C LEU A 94 -16.71 2.10 -26.30
N PHE A 95 -15.69 2.29 -27.12
CA PHE A 95 -15.76 2.39 -28.58
C PHE A 95 -15.09 1.20 -29.28
N GLY A 96 -14.64 0.19 -28.53
CA GLY A 96 -14.00 -1.00 -29.07
C GLY A 96 -12.50 -0.84 -29.34
N ASN A 97 -11.86 0.24 -28.92
CA ASN A 97 -10.41 0.38 -29.05
C ASN A 97 -9.69 -0.43 -27.95
N VAL A 98 -8.59 -1.08 -28.30
CA VAL A 98 -7.79 -1.83 -27.34
C VAL A 98 -7.05 -0.87 -26.40
N LEU A 99 -7.15 -1.12 -25.10
CA LEU A 99 -6.39 -0.39 -24.08
C LEU A 99 -4.92 -0.86 -24.09
N GLU A 100 -4.00 0.07 -24.34
CA GLU A 100 -2.55 -0.23 -24.36
C GLU A 100 -1.84 0.05 -23.03
N VAL A 101 -2.32 1.06 -22.29
CA VAL A 101 -1.75 1.52 -21.01
C VAL A 101 -2.86 1.66 -19.99
N ALA A 102 -3.18 0.58 -19.30
CA ALA A 102 -4.19 0.57 -18.26
C ALA A 102 -3.87 -0.54 -17.24
N ASN A 103 -3.11 -0.19 -16.21
CA ASN A 103 -2.89 -1.05 -15.05
C ASN A 103 -3.28 -0.27 -13.80
N GLU A 104 -4.35 -0.71 -13.15
CA GLU A 104 -4.99 -0.01 -12.03
C GLU A 104 -4.46 -0.53 -10.71
N ALA A 105 -4.00 0.36 -9.84
CA ALA A 105 -3.49 0.02 -8.51
C ALA A 105 -4.63 -0.15 -7.49
N ILE A 106 -5.43 -1.20 -7.67
CA ILE A 106 -6.65 -1.43 -6.88
C ILE A 106 -6.40 -1.44 -5.36
N VAL A 107 -5.25 -1.92 -4.90
CA VAL A 107 -4.96 -1.97 -3.46
C VAL A 107 -4.62 -0.59 -2.87
N ASP A 108 -4.05 0.32 -3.66
CA ASP A 108 -3.80 1.70 -3.23
C ASP A 108 -5.10 2.52 -3.21
N GLU A 109 -6.02 2.26 -4.15
CA GLU A 109 -7.36 2.88 -4.12
C GLU A 109 -8.13 2.46 -2.85
N LEU A 110 -8.08 1.18 -2.51
CA LEU A 110 -8.67 0.64 -1.27
C LEU A 110 -8.00 1.21 -0.02
N ALA A 111 -6.66 1.27 -0.01
CA ALA A 111 -5.91 1.85 1.09
C ALA A 111 -6.26 3.33 1.30
N SER A 112 -6.36 4.10 0.23
CA SER A 112 -6.69 5.53 0.27
C SER A 112 -8.08 5.78 0.83
N VAL A 113 -9.10 5.02 0.41
CA VAL A 113 -10.46 5.19 0.96
C VAL A 113 -10.55 4.73 2.42
N ALA A 114 -9.84 3.66 2.79
CA ALA A 114 -9.80 3.20 4.18
C ALA A 114 -9.15 4.24 5.09
N ASN A 115 -8.09 4.91 4.64
CA ASN A 115 -7.38 5.95 5.40
C ASN A 115 -8.26 7.16 5.76
N LEU A 116 -9.22 7.51 4.90
CA LEU A 116 -10.21 8.55 5.22
C LEU A 116 -11.06 8.20 6.46
N LEU A 117 -11.25 6.91 6.73
CA LEU A 117 -12.00 6.41 7.88
C LEU A 117 -11.10 6.13 9.09
N PHE A 118 -9.84 5.75 8.85
CA PHE A 118 -8.85 5.60 9.92
C PHE A 118 -8.57 6.95 10.62
N GLY A 119 -8.43 8.01 9.82
CA GLY A 119 -7.88 9.28 10.27
C GLY A 119 -6.37 9.21 10.47
N GLU A 120 -5.74 10.37 10.66
CA GLU A 120 -4.30 10.49 10.93
C GLU A 120 -4.01 10.76 12.42
N GLY A 121 -5.06 10.86 13.23
CA GLY A 121 -5.00 11.30 14.63
C GLY A 121 -5.21 10.16 15.62
N CYS A 122 -5.97 10.47 16.67
CA CYS A 122 -6.24 9.57 17.79
C CYS A 122 -7.66 9.00 17.76
N ASP A 123 -8.30 8.95 16.59
CA ASP A 123 -9.68 8.46 16.43
C ASP A 123 -9.83 6.97 16.77
N GLY A 124 -8.72 6.23 16.84
CA GLY A 124 -8.70 4.86 17.37
C GLY A 124 -9.37 3.83 16.46
N THR A 125 -9.42 4.09 15.14
CA THR A 125 -10.02 3.20 14.14
C THR A 125 -8.93 2.59 13.25
N PRO A 126 -8.27 1.48 13.64
CA PRO A 126 -7.16 0.91 12.88
C PRO A 126 -7.60 -0.13 11.82
N VAL A 127 -8.90 -0.44 11.72
CA VAL A 127 -9.43 -1.47 10.82
C VAL A 127 -10.74 -1.02 10.18
N VAL A 128 -10.84 -1.21 8.87
CA VAL A 128 -12.01 -0.90 8.04
C VAL A 128 -12.34 -2.14 7.23
N VAL A 129 -13.64 -2.45 7.11
CA VAL A 129 -14.13 -3.53 6.27
C VAL A 129 -14.78 -2.92 5.02
N ILE A 130 -14.20 -3.23 3.86
CA ILE A 130 -14.78 -2.86 2.56
C ILE A 130 -15.50 -4.10 2.00
N SER A 131 -16.75 -3.93 1.56
CA SER A 131 -17.58 -5.03 1.06
C SER A 131 -18.28 -4.64 -0.25
N GLY A 132 -18.74 -5.65 -0.99
CA GLY A 132 -19.39 -5.45 -2.30
C GLY A 132 -18.43 -5.40 -3.49
N LEU A 133 -17.17 -5.77 -3.31
CA LEU A 133 -16.15 -5.83 -4.36
C LEU A 133 -15.78 -7.29 -4.69
N ASP A 134 -15.46 -7.55 -5.95
CA ASP A 134 -15.05 -8.87 -6.45
C ASP A 134 -13.58 -8.86 -6.92
N PHE A 135 -12.67 -8.81 -5.95
CA PHE A 135 -11.21 -8.78 -6.18
C PHE A 135 -10.47 -9.93 -5.50
N TYR A 136 -11.20 -10.89 -4.92
CA TYR A 136 -10.57 -12.00 -4.22
C TYR A 136 -9.78 -12.86 -5.21
N ALA A 137 -8.51 -13.08 -4.89
CA ALA A 137 -7.64 -13.98 -5.63
C ALA A 137 -6.77 -14.77 -4.66
N GLU A 138 -6.37 -15.98 -5.03
CA GLU A 138 -5.34 -16.73 -4.29
C GLU A 138 -3.95 -16.17 -4.64
N SER A 139 -3.78 -14.87 -4.40
CA SER A 139 -2.58 -14.07 -4.64
C SER A 139 -2.18 -13.36 -3.36
N ASP A 140 -0.89 -13.32 -3.10
CA ASP A 140 -0.27 -12.63 -1.97
C ASP A 140 0.89 -11.78 -2.49
N GLY A 141 1.27 -10.74 -1.74
CA GLY A 141 2.47 -9.98 -2.04
C GLY A 141 2.21 -8.70 -2.81
N ILE A 142 2.71 -7.59 -2.30
CA ILE A 142 2.60 -6.27 -2.94
C ILE A 142 3.67 -6.01 -4.00
N GLY A 143 4.66 -6.89 -4.13
CA GLY A 143 5.89 -6.61 -4.90
C GLY A 143 5.69 -6.20 -6.36
N SER A 144 4.62 -6.63 -7.02
CA SER A 144 4.31 -6.23 -8.41
C SER A 144 3.82 -4.78 -8.55
N LEU A 145 3.48 -4.11 -7.44
CA LEU A 145 3.11 -2.71 -7.41
C LEU A 145 4.33 -1.78 -7.45
N TYR A 146 5.47 -2.22 -6.91
CA TYR A 146 6.68 -1.41 -6.89
C TYR A 146 7.43 -1.50 -8.22
N PHE A 147 7.83 -0.36 -8.76
CA PHE A 147 8.64 -0.32 -9.97
C PHE A 147 9.99 -1.05 -9.78
N PRO A 148 10.39 -1.88 -10.77
CA PRO A 148 11.76 -2.31 -10.89
C PRO A 148 12.70 -1.10 -10.98
N GLU A 149 13.92 -1.24 -10.46
CA GLU A 149 14.88 -0.14 -10.46
C GLU A 149 15.29 0.33 -11.86
N SER A 150 15.25 -0.56 -12.85
CA SER A 150 15.48 -0.24 -14.25
C SER A 150 14.44 0.73 -14.82
N ASP A 151 13.22 0.65 -14.29
CA ASP A 151 12.03 1.28 -14.88
C ASP A 151 11.70 2.60 -14.16
N ASP A 152 12.16 2.77 -12.92
CA ASP A 152 11.93 3.97 -12.11
C ASP A 152 12.87 5.13 -12.51
N VAL A 153 12.47 5.87 -13.54
CA VAL A 153 13.19 7.06 -14.05
C VAL A 153 13.25 8.18 -12.99
N ILE A 154 12.22 8.32 -12.16
CA ILE A 154 12.14 9.38 -11.15
C ILE A 154 13.16 9.11 -10.05
N ARG A 155 13.17 7.90 -9.46
CA ARG A 155 14.17 7.49 -8.48
C ARG A 155 15.59 7.66 -9.02
N ARG A 156 15.86 7.22 -10.25
CA ARG A 156 17.19 7.39 -10.88
C ARG A 156 17.61 8.84 -10.98
N THR A 157 16.67 9.75 -11.25
CA THR A 157 16.96 11.18 -11.33
C THR A 157 17.23 11.78 -9.95
N LEU A 158 16.43 11.43 -8.94
CA LEU A 158 16.63 11.90 -7.56
C LEU A 158 18.00 11.50 -6.99
N LEU A 159 18.49 10.31 -7.35
CA LEU A 159 19.82 9.84 -6.93
C LEU A 159 20.96 10.64 -7.57
N LYS A 160 20.77 11.20 -8.77
CA LYS A 160 21.78 12.03 -9.46
C LYS A 160 21.82 13.47 -8.95
N VAL A 161 20.71 13.98 -8.43
CA VAL A 161 20.59 15.35 -7.90
C VAL A 161 21.12 15.45 -6.46
N LYS A 162 21.49 14.32 -5.86
CA LYS A 162 22.03 14.26 -4.49
C LYS A 162 23.50 14.69 -4.41
N ASP A 163 24.18 14.83 -5.55
CA ASP A 163 25.53 15.39 -5.71
C ASP A 163 25.48 16.90 -5.94
#